data_AF-A0AAV6NCE1-F1
#
_entry.id   AF-A0AAV6NCE1-F1
#
_cell.length_a   1.000
_cell.length_b   1.000
_cell.length_c   1.000
_cell.angle_alpha   90.00
_cell.angle_beta   90.00
_cell.angle_gamma   90.00
#
_symmetry.space_group_name_H-M   'P 1'
#
loop_
_entity.id
_entity.type
_entity.pdbx_description
1 polymer ?
#
loop_
_entity_poly.entity_id
_entity_poly.type
_entity_poly.pdbx_seq_one_letter_code
_entity_poly.pdbx_strand_id
1 'polypeptide(L)'
;MDRGEHHLVQKVWDHYNTNELVKLIDPTLDTNIREEEAVQFMKIGLLCVQENTTKRPRMSVAVSMLMRETDVKDHKISQPGHIIDFMDIKMDKGTSSTSIFSKVSTPNSM
;
A
#
# COMPACT_ATOMS: atom_id res chain seq x y z
N MET A 1 15.23 -18.94 13.18
CA MET A 1 15.38 -17.53 13.60
C MET A 1 14.18 -16.80 13.05
N ASP A 2 13.18 -16.66 13.91
CA ASP A 2 11.89 -16.04 13.67
C ASP A 2 12.09 -14.52 13.59
N ARG A 3 12.11 -13.97 12.38
CA ARG A 3 12.18 -12.51 12.15
C ARG A 3 10.73 -12.05 12.03
N GLY A 4 10.35 -11.25 13.01
CA GLY A 4 8.99 -10.79 13.30
C GLY A 4 8.22 -10.30 12.09
N GLU A 5 6.90 -10.29 12.26
CA GLU A 5 5.90 -9.92 11.28
C GLU A 5 6.30 -8.66 10.50
N HIS A 6 6.97 -8.81 9.36
CA HIS A 6 7.25 -7.71 8.47
C HIS A 6 5.91 -7.27 7.89
N HIS A 7 5.48 -6.03 8.15
CA HIS A 7 4.29 -5.45 7.53
C HIS A 7 4.38 -5.69 6.01
N LEU A 8 3.41 -6.41 5.45
CA LEU A 8 3.46 -6.86 4.05
C LEU A 8 3.73 -5.70 3.09
N VAL A 9 3.12 -4.56 3.36
CA VAL A 9 3.31 -3.32 2.59
C VAL A 9 4.77 -2.87 2.60
N GLN A 10 5.43 -2.89 3.76
CA GLN A 10 6.85 -2.52 3.87
C GLN A 10 7.74 -3.51 3.15
N LYS A 11 7.49 -4.82 3.31
CA LYS A 11 8.22 -5.87 2.58
C LYS A 11 8.12 -5.68 1.06
N VAL A 12 6.92 -5.40 0.55
CA VAL A 12 6.68 -5.13 -0.88
C VAL A 12 7.36 -3.84 -1.32
N TRP A 13 7.31 -2.79 -0.50
CA TRP A 13 7.97 -1.51 -0.78
C TRP A 13 9.50 -1.65 -0.91
N ASP A 14 10.13 -2.39 0.00
CA ASP A 14 11.58 -2.64 -0.05
C ASP A 14 11.99 -3.33 -1.35
N HIS A 15 11.24 -4.37 -1.76
CA HIS A 15 11.48 -5.08 -3.02
C HIS A 15 11.14 -4.23 -4.25
N TYR A 16 10.18 -3.31 -4.15
CA TYR A 16 9.91 -2.34 -5.21
C TYR A 16 11.10 -1.42 -5.43
N ASN A 17 11.70 -0.90 -4.35
CA ASN A 17 12.87 -0.01 -4.43
C ASN A 17 14.13 -0.70 -4.96
N THR A 18 14.27 -2.01 -4.75
CA THR A 18 15.40 -2.82 -5.27
C THR A 18 15.11 -3.45 -6.63
N ASN A 19 13.92 -3.25 -7.22
CA ASN A 19 13.45 -3.91 -8.44
C ASN A 19 13.38 -5.46 -8.34
N GLU A 20 13.06 -5.98 -7.16
CA GLU A 20 13.02 -7.41 -6.86
C GLU A 20 11.61 -7.93 -6.53
N LEU A 21 10.55 -7.23 -6.97
CA LEU A 21 9.16 -7.62 -6.71
C LEU A 21 8.84 -9.06 -7.15
N VAL A 22 9.47 -9.56 -8.21
CA VAL A 22 9.32 -10.94 -8.68
C VAL A 22 9.60 -11.98 -7.59
N LYS A 23 10.48 -11.68 -6.62
CA LYS A 23 10.82 -12.57 -5.50
C LYS A 23 9.68 -12.73 -4.49
N LEU A 24 8.65 -11.89 -4.57
CA LEU A 24 7.49 -11.92 -3.68
C LEU A 24 6.32 -12.70 -4.25
N ILE A 25 6.43 -13.23 -5.48
CA ILE A 25 5.41 -14.09 -6.07
C ILE A 25 5.33 -15.36 -5.23
N ASP A 26 4.11 -15.71 -4.83
CA ASP A 26 3.86 -16.90 -4.03
C ASP A 26 4.19 -18.17 -4.85
N PRO A 27 5.12 -19.03 -4.38
CA PRO A 27 5.56 -20.21 -5.11
C PRO A 27 4.47 -21.29 -5.26
N THR A 28 3.37 -21.18 -4.51
CA THR A 28 2.22 -22.09 -4.62
C THR A 28 1.27 -21.72 -5.76
N LEU A 29 1.42 -20.51 -6.32
CA LEU A 29 0.68 -20.11 -7.50
C LEU A 29 1.17 -20.93 -8.71
N ASP A 30 0.23 -21.29 -9.58
CA ASP A 30 0.52 -22.12 -10.74
C ASP A 30 1.60 -21.50 -11.65
N THR A 31 2.43 -22.36 -12.23
CA THR A 31 3.51 -22.02 -13.18
C THR A 31 3.05 -21.25 -14.42
N ASN A 32 1.73 -21.20 -14.67
CA ASN A 32 1.13 -20.45 -15.76
C ASN A 32 0.99 -18.93 -15.49
N ILE A 33 1.38 -18.43 -14.32
CA ILE A 33 1.37 -16.99 -14.04
C ILE A 33 2.55 -16.31 -14.75
N ARG A 34 2.24 -15.24 -15.49
CA ARG A 34 3.24 -14.33 -16.04
C ARG A 34 3.78 -13.43 -14.93
N GLU A 35 5.09 -13.44 -14.73
CA GLU A 35 5.75 -12.63 -13.70
C GLU A 35 5.46 -11.14 -13.86
N GLU A 36 5.37 -10.65 -15.10
CA GLU A 36 5.10 -9.24 -15.39
C GLU A 36 3.72 -8.81 -14.88
N GLU A 37 2.74 -9.70 -14.96
CA GLU A 37 1.38 -9.48 -14.49
C GLU A 37 1.32 -9.42 -12.96
N ALA A 38 2.01 -10.33 -12.28
CA ALA A 38 2.12 -10.30 -10.82
C ALA A 38 2.83 -9.03 -10.33
N VAL A 39 3.93 -8.64 -10.98
CA VAL A 39 4.64 -7.38 -10.69
C VAL A 39 3.74 -6.16 -10.92
N GLN A 40 2.92 -6.18 -11.98
CA GLN A 40 1.97 -5.11 -12.25
C GLN A 40 0.90 -5.02 -11.16
N PHE A 41 0.36 -6.13 -10.68
CA PHE A 41 -0.60 -6.14 -9.57
C PHE A 41 0.00 -5.59 -8.28
N MET A 42 1.25 -5.96 -7.94
CA MET A 42 1.93 -5.40 -6.77
C MET A 42 2.13 -3.88 -6.89
N LYS A 43 2.46 -3.37 -8.08
CA LYS A 43 2.60 -1.92 -8.32
C LYS A 43 1.26 -1.18 -8.16
N ILE A 44 0.16 -1.75 -8.66
CA ILE A 44 -1.19 -1.20 -8.45
C ILE A 44 -1.53 -1.21 -6.96
N GLY A 45 -1.23 -2.31 -6.25
CA GLY A 45 -1.39 -2.40 -4.81
C GLY A 45 -0.66 -1.28 -4.06
N LEU A 46 0.60 -1.01 -4.41
CA LEU A 46 1.39 0.08 -3.84
C LEU A 46 0.78 1.46 -4.10
N LEU A 47 0.18 1.70 -5.27
CA LEU A 47 -0.56 2.94 -5.56
C LEU A 47 -1.80 3.10 -4.66
N CYS A 48 -2.49 2.00 -4.36
CA CYS A 48 -3.69 2.03 -3.51
C CYS A 48 -3.38 2.34 -2.05
N VAL A 49 -2.17 2.01 -1.57
CA VAL A 49 -1.76 2.20 -0.17
C VAL A 49 -0.81 3.37 0.04
N GLN A 50 -0.77 4.34 -0.89
CA GLN A 50 0.06 5.55 -0.74
C GLN A 50 -0.22 6.29 0.58
N GLU A 51 0.82 6.79 1.23
CA GLU A 51 0.69 7.57 2.46
C GLU A 51 -0.19 8.80 2.24
N ASN A 52 0.12 9.57 1.20
CA ASN A 52 -0.72 10.69 0.77
C ASN A 52 -1.99 10.18 0.07
N THR A 53 -3.13 10.43 0.67
CA THR A 53 -4.45 10.02 0.18
C THR A 53 -4.79 10.57 -1.21
N THR A 54 -4.27 11.74 -1.57
CA THR A 54 -4.54 12.36 -2.89
C THR A 54 -3.79 11.67 -4.03
N LYS A 55 -2.78 10.85 -3.71
CA LYS A 55 -2.03 10.05 -4.69
C LYS A 55 -2.64 8.67 -4.92
N ARG A 56 -3.61 8.26 -4.11
CA ARG A 56 -4.30 6.98 -4.29
C ARG A 56 -5.19 7.06 -5.52
N PRO A 57 -5.17 6.06 -6.41
CA PRO A 57 -6.04 6.06 -7.58
C PRO A 57 -7.51 5.96 -7.14
N ARG A 58 -8.39 6.60 -7.90
CA ARG A 58 -9.82 6.29 -7.80
C ARG A 58 -10.04 4.83 -8.17
N MET A 59 -11.05 4.19 -7.57
CA MET A 59 -11.36 2.77 -7.85
C MET A 59 -11.56 2.49 -9.34
N SER A 60 -12.20 3.38 -10.08
CA SER A 60 -12.36 3.24 -11.53
C SER A 60 -11.02 3.17 -12.28
N VAL A 61 -10.03 3.95 -11.84
CA VAL A 61 -8.68 3.97 -12.43
C VAL A 61 -7.89 2.72 -12.01
N ALA A 62 -8.04 2.27 -10.76
CA ALA A 62 -7.44 1.00 -10.32
C ALA A 62 -7.96 -0.16 -11.16
N VAL A 63 -9.27 -0.22 -11.41
CA VAL A 63 -9.89 -1.24 -12.28
C VAL A 63 -9.41 -1.12 -13.72
N SER A 64 -9.31 0.09 -14.29
CA SER A 64 -8.81 0.26 -15.66
C SER A 64 -7.34 -0.21 -15.79
N MET A 65 -6.51 0.03 -14.77
CA MET A 65 -5.15 -0.52 -14.70
C MET A 65 -5.13 -2.05 -14.63
N LEU A 66 -6.01 -2.66 -13.84
CA LEU A 66 -6.14 -4.13 -13.75
C LEU A 66 -6.62 -4.74 -15.09
N MET A 67 -7.48 -4.04 -15.81
CA MET A 67 -7.98 -4.43 -17.13
C MET A 67 -6.99 -4.12 -18.27
N ARG A 68 -5.82 -3.55 -17.96
CA ARG A 68 -4.79 -3.12 -18.92
C ARG A 68 -5.24 -2.03 -19.91
N GLU A 69 -6.26 -1.27 -19.54
CA GLU A 69 -6.74 -0.12 -20.32
C GLU A 69 -5.90 1.14 -20.05
N THR A 70 -5.16 1.16 -18.94
CA THR A 70 -4.30 2.27 -18.52
C THR A 70 -2.96 1.73 -18.03
N ASP A 71 -1.84 2.36 -18.38
CA ASP A 71 -0.52 1.92 -17.91
C ASP A 71 -0.28 2.42 -16.48
N VAL A 72 0.20 1.51 -15.64
CA VAL A 72 0.62 1.80 -14.26
C VAL A 72 1.82 2.75 -14.24
N LYS A 73 2.65 2.75 -15.30
CA LYS A 73 3.81 3.63 -15.44
C LYS A 73 3.46 5.12 -15.50
N ASP A 74 2.23 5.45 -15.89
CA ASP A 74 1.75 6.83 -15.91
C ASP A 74 1.51 7.40 -14.50
N HIS A 75 1.58 6.54 -13.48
CA HIS A 75 1.32 6.88 -12.09
C HIS A 75 2.60 6.78 -11.26
N LYS A 76 2.92 7.84 -10.53
CA LYS A 76 4.09 7.87 -9.64
C LYS A 76 3.79 7.11 -8.34
N ILE A 77 4.44 5.97 -8.17
CA ILE A 77 4.47 5.25 -6.90
C ILE A 77 5.43 5.98 -5.95
N SER A 78 4.94 6.38 -4.78
CA SER A 78 5.75 6.91 -3.68
C SER A 78 5.57 6.08 -2.42
N GLN A 79 6.11 6.54 -1.29
CA GLN A 79 6.08 5.78 -0.05
C GLN A 79 4.64 5.42 0.36
N PRO A 80 4.38 4.14 0.66
CA PRO A 80 3.10 3.70 1.15
C PRO A 80 2.90 4.11 2.62
N GLY A 81 1.65 4.10 3.09
CA GLY A 81 1.34 4.37 4.48
C GLY A 81 1.92 3.30 5.41
N HIS A 82 2.57 3.74 6.50
CA HIS A 82 3.00 2.85 7.58
C HIS A 82 1.86 2.61 8.57
N ILE A 83 1.66 1.35 8.94
CA ILE A 83 0.83 0.99 10.09
C ILE A 83 1.74 1.07 11.31
N ILE A 84 1.42 1.92 12.28
CA ILE A 84 2.07 1.92 13.58
C ILE A 84 1.48 0.73 14.36
N ASP A 85 2.32 -0.15 14.87
CA ASP A 85 1.86 -1.28 15.67
C ASP A 85 1.11 -0.75 16.89
N PHE A 86 -0.18 -1.12 17.00
CA PHE A 86 -1.05 -0.72 18.12
C PHE A 86 -0.48 -1.11 19.49
N MET A 87 0.53 -2.00 19.54
CA MET A 87 1.23 -2.43 20.75
C MET A 87 2.21 -1.39 21.31
N ASP A 88 2.66 -0.41 20.51
CA ASP A 88 3.55 0.67 20.97
C ASP A 88 2.80 1.79 21.70
N ILE A 89 1.48 1.78 21.67
CA ILE A 89 0.63 2.68 22.47
C ILE A 89 0.44 2.06 23.86
N LYS A 90 1.49 2.01 24.67
CA LYS A 90 1.34 1.74 26.11
C LYS A 90 0.69 2.95 26.78
N MET A 91 -0.57 2.75 27.14
CA MET A 91 -1.41 3.51 28.07
C MET A 91 -0.64 4.07 29.27
N ASP A 92 -0.36 5.38 29.29
CA ASP A 92 -0.18 6.10 30.55
C ASP A 92 -1.52 6.66 31.01
N LYS A 93 -1.75 6.60 32.30
CA LYS A 93 -3.06 6.75 32.93
C LYS A 93 -3.61 8.17 32.76
N GLY A 94 -4.77 8.26 32.11
CA GLY A 94 -5.75 9.33 32.31
C GLY A 94 -5.58 10.54 31.40
N THR A 95 -6.30 10.54 30.29
CA THR A 95 -7.08 11.70 29.77
C THR A 95 -7.81 11.27 28.50
N SER A 96 -8.96 11.88 28.27
CA SER A 96 -10.06 11.45 27.41
C SER A 96 -9.70 10.96 26.01
N SER A 97 -10.37 9.89 25.60
CA SER A 97 -10.43 9.36 24.24
C SER A 97 -10.76 10.45 23.22
N THR A 98 -9.75 11.00 22.56
CA THR A 98 -9.95 11.70 21.29
C THR A 98 -9.52 10.79 20.16
N SER A 99 -10.50 10.27 19.42
CA SER A 99 -10.32 9.54 18.18
C SER A 99 -9.45 10.34 17.21
N ILE A 100 -8.22 9.86 16.95
CA ILE A 100 -7.26 10.47 16.02
C ILE A 100 -7.80 10.49 14.58
N PHE A 101 -8.88 9.75 14.29
CA PHE A 101 -9.55 9.70 12.98
C PHE A 101 -10.50 10.87 12.65
N SER A 102 -10.45 12.01 13.34
CA SER A 102 -11.39 13.13 13.10
C SER A 102 -10.79 14.41 12.51
N LYS A 103 -9.55 14.41 11.98
CA LYS A 103 -9.01 15.60 11.26
C LYS A 103 -8.88 15.45 9.75
N VAL A 104 -9.82 14.76 9.10
CA VAL A 104 -10.09 15.00 7.67
C VAL A 104 -11.57 15.33 7.48
N SER A 105 -11.89 16.62 7.52
CA SER A 105 -12.96 17.29 6.77
C SER A 105 -13.22 18.70 7.35
N THR A 106 -12.86 19.73 6.59
CA THR A 106 -13.71 20.92 6.44
C THR A 106 -13.65 21.37 4.97
N PRO A 107 -14.79 21.64 4.31
CA PRO A 107 -14.83 22.24 2.98
C PRO A 107 -14.52 23.73 3.08
N ASN A 108 -13.62 24.25 2.25
CA ASN A 108 -13.50 25.70 2.08
C ASN A 108 -14.66 26.18 1.20
N SER A 109 -15.50 27.04 1.77
CA SER A 109 -16.39 27.92 1.04
C SER A 109 -15.80 29.33 1.10
N MET A 110 -15.55 29.92 -0.06
CA MET A 110 -15.61 31.37 -0.31
C MET A 110 -16.10 31.58 -1.73
#